data_AF-A0A8H7X2Z3-F1
#
_entry.id   AF-A0A8H7X2Z3-F1
#
_cell.length_a   1.000
_cell.length_b   1.000
_cell.length_c   1.000
_cell.angle_alpha   90.00
_cell.angle_beta   90.00
_cell.angle_gamma   90.00
#
_symmetry.space_group_name_H-M   'P 1'
#
loop_
_entity.id
_entity.type
_entity.pdbx_description
1 polymer ?
#
loop_
_entity_poly.entity_id
_entity_poly.type
_entity_poly.pdbx_seq_one_letter_code
_entity_poly.pdbx_strand_id
1 'polypeptide(L)'
;MGSCHTIFTSLVTGGTTNGVGVGVRVPTYDGPITNVASNDIACNGGPNPTKSTTQILDVAAGSTVKAIWRHTLTSSGSDVVDPSHKGPVMAYMKKVTNAATDPGYGAGWFKIQEAGLSASGKWAVDDLITAQGQQSITIPACIAPGQYLLRAEMIALHGAGSSGGAQFYMECAQINVTGGTAAKTPATVSLPGAYKANDPGILISIYGNLKSYVIPGPAVFTC
;
A
#
# COMPACT_ATOMS: atom_id res chain seq x y z
N MET A 1 -14.55 -14.71 -15.54
CA MET A 1 -13.91 -13.40 -15.85
C MET A 1 -12.85 -13.22 -14.78
N GLY A 2 -11.58 -13.15 -15.16
CA GLY A 2 -10.48 -13.01 -14.21
C GLY A 2 -10.50 -11.61 -13.60
N SER A 3 -10.16 -11.50 -12.31
CA SER A 3 -9.92 -10.23 -11.66
C SER A 3 -8.76 -9.53 -12.35
N CYS A 4 -8.99 -8.45 -13.10
CA CYS A 4 -7.89 -7.73 -13.75
C CYS A 4 -7.17 -6.80 -12.78
N HIS A 5 -7.87 -6.12 -11.87
CA HIS A 5 -7.31 -5.08 -11.00
C HIS A 5 -7.66 -5.35 -9.51
N THR A 6 -7.23 -4.49 -8.58
CA THR A 6 -7.35 -4.75 -7.14
C THR A 6 -7.59 -3.49 -6.30
N ILE A 7 -8.15 -3.69 -5.11
CA ILE A 7 -8.41 -2.67 -4.09
C ILE A 7 -8.00 -3.25 -2.72
N PHE A 8 -7.30 -2.48 -1.89
CA PHE A 8 -7.20 -2.72 -0.46
C PHE A 8 -8.52 -2.30 0.22
N THR A 9 -9.35 -3.28 0.54
CA THR A 9 -10.76 -3.07 0.90
C THR A 9 -11.04 -2.99 2.38
N SER A 10 -10.26 -3.72 3.21
CA SER A 10 -10.46 -3.78 4.64
C SER A 10 -9.18 -4.14 5.39
N LEU A 11 -9.10 -3.75 6.67
CA LEU A 11 -7.95 -3.99 7.52
C LEU A 11 -8.33 -4.96 8.66
N VAL A 12 -7.49 -5.96 8.90
CA VAL A 12 -7.58 -6.80 10.10
C VAL A 12 -6.73 -6.18 11.20
N THR A 13 -7.33 -5.90 12.36
CA THR A 13 -6.65 -5.32 13.52
C THR A 13 -6.99 -6.13 14.78
N GLY A 14 -5.99 -6.44 15.61
CA GLY A 14 -6.22 -7.21 16.85
C GLY A 14 -6.86 -8.59 16.66
N GLY A 15 -6.72 -9.19 15.48
CA GLY A 15 -7.40 -10.45 15.10
C GLY A 15 -8.83 -10.30 14.57
N THR A 16 -9.39 -9.09 14.58
CA THR A 16 -10.74 -8.79 14.07
C THR A 16 -10.67 -8.30 12.62
N THR A 17 -11.43 -8.93 11.74
CA THR A 17 -11.64 -8.45 10.37
C THR A 17 -12.65 -7.32 10.37
N ASN A 18 -12.21 -6.09 10.09
CA ASN A 18 -13.11 -4.97 9.93
C ASN A 18 -13.86 -5.06 8.58
N GLY A 19 -15.07 -4.50 8.51
CA GLY A 19 -15.87 -4.47 7.29
C GLY A 19 -15.20 -3.69 6.16
N VAL A 20 -15.65 -3.91 4.91
CA VAL A 20 -15.19 -3.15 3.75
C VAL A 20 -15.41 -1.65 3.96
N GLY A 21 -14.35 -0.84 3.78
CA GLY A 21 -14.38 0.61 3.99
C GLY A 21 -14.45 1.08 5.45
N VAL A 22 -14.47 0.17 6.42
CA VAL A 22 -14.39 0.52 7.84
C VAL A 22 -12.95 0.87 8.19
N GLY A 23 -12.70 2.16 8.35
CA GLY A 23 -11.36 2.69 8.61
C GLY A 23 -10.42 2.66 7.39
N VAL A 24 -10.88 2.25 6.21
CA VAL A 24 -10.12 2.27 4.94
C VAL A 24 -10.85 3.15 3.92
N ARG A 25 -10.11 4.06 3.29
CA ARG A 25 -10.64 4.95 2.24
C ARG A 25 -10.65 4.23 0.90
N VAL A 26 -11.76 3.55 0.62
CA VAL A 26 -11.88 2.68 -0.58
C VAL A 26 -12.44 3.44 -1.78
N PRO A 27 -11.89 3.26 -3.00
CA PRO A 27 -12.51 3.71 -4.24
C PRO A 27 -13.71 2.83 -4.63
N THR A 28 -14.52 3.29 -5.59
CA THR A 28 -15.59 2.47 -6.21
C THR A 28 -15.13 1.70 -7.44
N TYR A 29 -14.06 2.16 -8.09
CA TYR A 29 -13.46 1.56 -9.26
C TYR A 29 -12.05 1.08 -8.89
N ASP A 30 -11.65 -0.08 -9.42
CA ASP A 30 -10.41 -0.78 -9.12
C ASP A 30 -9.24 -0.39 -10.04
N GLY A 31 -9.42 0.64 -10.88
CA GLY A 31 -8.37 1.10 -11.79
C GLY A 31 -7.15 1.68 -11.06
N PRO A 32 -5.98 1.74 -11.72
CA PRO A 32 -4.77 2.25 -11.09
C PRO A 32 -4.62 3.76 -11.19
N ILE A 33 -3.81 4.32 -10.30
CA ILE A 33 -3.13 5.60 -10.55
C ILE A 33 -1.88 5.30 -11.38
N THR A 34 -1.57 6.12 -12.38
CA THR A 34 -0.36 5.96 -13.23
C THR A 34 0.56 7.19 -13.19
N ASN A 35 0.03 8.35 -12.81
CA ASN A 35 0.80 9.59 -12.69
C ASN A 35 1.37 9.75 -11.26
N VAL A 36 2.64 9.42 -11.08
CA VAL A 36 3.35 9.54 -9.79
C VAL A 36 3.54 10.97 -9.29
N ALA A 37 3.30 11.98 -10.13
CA ALA A 37 3.31 13.39 -9.74
C ALA A 37 1.94 13.90 -9.24
N SER A 38 0.86 13.10 -9.36
CA SER A 38 -0.46 13.49 -8.84
C SER A 38 -0.53 13.35 -7.32
N ASN A 39 -1.37 14.16 -6.69
CA ASN A 39 -1.75 13.96 -5.28
C ASN A 39 -2.44 12.61 -5.04
N ASP A 40 -3.08 12.06 -6.06
CA ASP A 40 -3.78 10.78 -5.99
C ASP A 40 -2.82 9.59 -5.70
N ILE A 41 -1.51 9.75 -5.93
CA ILE A 41 -0.52 8.70 -5.61
C ILE A 41 -0.41 8.42 -4.11
N ALA A 42 -0.86 9.35 -3.26
CA ALA A 42 -0.77 9.22 -1.82
C ALA A 42 -1.79 8.20 -1.27
N CYS A 43 -3.08 8.41 -1.53
CA CYS A 43 -4.16 7.64 -0.92
C CYS A 43 -5.29 7.28 -1.92
N ASN A 44 -4.92 7.09 -3.20
CA ASN A 44 -5.86 7.07 -4.32
C ASN A 44 -6.57 8.43 -4.49
N GLY A 45 -7.38 8.55 -5.53
CA GLY A 45 -8.08 9.77 -5.87
C GLY A 45 -8.47 9.76 -7.34
N GLY A 46 -8.57 10.92 -8.01
CA GLY A 46 -9.00 10.97 -9.41
C GLY A 46 -8.14 10.08 -10.33
N PRO A 47 -8.71 9.19 -11.17
CA PRO A 47 -10.12 9.08 -11.57
C PRO A 47 -11.02 8.21 -10.65
N ASN A 48 -10.47 7.65 -9.57
CA ASN A 48 -11.11 6.77 -8.59
C ASN A 48 -11.40 7.50 -7.25
N PRO A 49 -12.42 8.36 -7.16
CA PRO A 49 -12.71 9.05 -5.91
C PRO A 49 -12.94 8.04 -4.77
N THR A 50 -12.17 8.18 -3.70
CA THR A 50 -12.32 7.34 -2.50
C THR A 50 -13.52 7.79 -1.66
N LYS A 51 -14.21 6.84 -1.04
CA LYS A 51 -15.22 7.13 -0.02
C LYS A 51 -14.54 7.50 1.30
N SER A 52 -14.93 8.64 1.86
CA SER A 52 -14.49 9.05 3.19
C SER A 52 -15.05 8.10 4.27
N THR A 53 -14.27 7.88 5.33
CA THR A 53 -14.69 7.10 6.50
C THR A 53 -14.27 7.86 7.75
N THR A 54 -15.11 7.91 8.78
CA THR A 54 -14.78 8.58 10.06
C THR A 54 -14.17 7.62 11.07
N GLN A 55 -14.17 6.32 10.77
CA GLN A 55 -13.68 5.27 11.65
C GLN A 55 -12.16 5.31 11.74
N ILE A 56 -11.62 5.22 12.95
CA ILE A 56 -10.19 5.14 13.22
C ILE A 56 -9.97 3.85 14.01
N LEU A 57 -9.13 2.96 13.49
CA LEU A 57 -8.93 1.62 14.05
C LEU A 57 -7.78 1.65 15.06
N ASP A 58 -8.00 1.18 16.28
CA ASP A 58 -6.94 1.04 17.27
C ASP A 58 -5.99 -0.10 16.90
N VAL A 59 -4.69 0.18 16.95
CA VAL A 59 -3.62 -0.77 16.64
C VAL A 59 -2.50 -0.65 17.65
N ALA A 60 -2.12 -1.74 18.31
CA ALA A 60 -0.98 -1.75 19.20
C ALA A 60 0.32 -1.67 18.40
N ALA A 61 1.24 -0.79 18.79
CA ALA A 61 2.59 -0.76 18.26
C ALA A 61 3.28 -2.11 18.52
N GLY A 62 4.04 -2.61 17.56
CA GLY A 62 4.63 -3.95 17.56
C GLY A 62 3.69 -5.06 17.09
N SER A 63 2.38 -4.82 16.99
CA SER A 63 1.44 -5.82 16.47
C SER A 63 1.45 -5.86 14.94
N THR A 64 0.93 -6.96 14.38
CA THR A 64 0.76 -7.15 12.94
C THR A 64 -0.70 -6.94 12.57
N VAL A 65 -0.94 -6.03 11.62
CA VAL A 65 -2.21 -5.86 10.93
C VAL A 65 -2.18 -6.60 9.60
N LYS A 66 -3.34 -6.87 9.00
CA LYS A 66 -3.41 -7.43 7.65
C LYS A 66 -4.25 -6.55 6.73
N ALA A 67 -3.65 -5.99 5.69
CA ALA A 67 -4.38 -5.33 4.62
C ALA A 67 -4.98 -6.40 3.69
N ILE A 68 -6.28 -6.29 3.43
CA ILE A 68 -7.05 -7.27 2.64
C ILE A 68 -7.29 -6.72 1.23
N TRP A 69 -6.62 -7.33 0.27
CA TRP A 69 -6.69 -7.00 -1.15
C TRP A 69 -7.74 -7.85 -1.87
N ARG A 70 -8.60 -7.22 -2.65
CA ARG A 70 -9.70 -7.86 -3.38
C ARG A 70 -9.85 -7.23 -4.75
N HIS A 71 -10.36 -7.99 -5.72
CA HIS A 71 -10.61 -7.45 -7.06
C HIS A 71 -11.55 -6.24 -7.03
N THR A 72 -12.68 -6.41 -6.34
CA THR A 72 -13.70 -5.38 -6.18
C THR A 72 -14.17 -5.32 -4.72
N LEU A 73 -15.02 -4.33 -4.40
CA LEU A 73 -15.59 -4.19 -3.05
C LEU A 73 -16.52 -5.35 -2.64
N THR A 74 -17.01 -6.15 -3.58
CA THR A 74 -17.89 -7.31 -3.32
C THR A 74 -17.19 -8.65 -3.50
N SER A 75 -15.91 -8.64 -3.90
CA SER A 75 -15.11 -9.84 -4.08
C SER A 75 -14.75 -10.49 -2.75
N SER A 76 -14.59 -11.81 -2.76
CA SER A 76 -14.27 -12.60 -1.57
C SER A 76 -13.37 -13.79 -1.92
N GLY A 77 -12.82 -14.45 -0.89
CA GLY A 77 -11.95 -15.60 -1.07
C GLY A 77 -10.67 -15.27 -1.84
N SER A 78 -10.39 -16.05 -2.89
CA SER A 78 -9.18 -15.95 -3.72
C SER A 78 -9.25 -14.90 -4.83
N ASP A 79 -10.32 -14.11 -4.90
CA ASP A 79 -10.50 -13.07 -5.90
C ASP A 79 -9.75 -11.78 -5.52
N VAL A 80 -8.45 -11.74 -5.83
CA VAL A 80 -7.48 -10.73 -5.37
C VAL A 80 -7.06 -9.76 -6.48
N VAL A 81 -6.34 -10.27 -7.48
CA VAL A 81 -5.77 -9.55 -8.63
C VAL A 81 -5.35 -10.55 -9.71
N ASP A 82 -5.21 -10.13 -10.96
CA ASP A 82 -4.76 -11.01 -12.04
C ASP A 82 -3.29 -11.43 -11.81
N PRO A 83 -2.92 -12.70 -12.01
CA PRO A 83 -1.53 -13.13 -11.91
C PRO A 83 -0.56 -12.40 -12.85
N SER A 84 -1.03 -11.74 -13.92
CA SER A 84 -0.19 -10.89 -14.77
C SER A 84 0.33 -9.64 -14.07
N HIS A 85 -0.30 -9.19 -12.97
CA HIS A 85 0.04 -7.96 -12.25
C HIS A 85 1.29 -8.12 -11.37
N LYS A 86 2.35 -8.70 -11.93
CA LYS A 86 3.64 -8.87 -11.27
C LYS A 86 4.21 -7.53 -10.80
N GLY A 87 4.73 -7.51 -9.59
CA GLY A 87 5.41 -6.35 -9.03
C GLY A 87 5.52 -6.40 -7.51
N PRO A 88 5.95 -5.29 -6.88
CA PRO A 88 6.12 -5.22 -5.44
C PRO A 88 4.81 -5.00 -4.68
N VAL A 89 4.87 -5.31 -3.39
CA VAL A 89 3.85 -4.99 -2.39
C VAL A 89 4.54 -4.29 -1.21
N MET A 90 4.01 -3.15 -0.79
CA MET A 90 4.65 -2.25 0.18
C MET A 90 3.62 -1.68 1.16
N ALA A 91 4.13 -1.15 2.28
CA ALA A 91 3.34 -0.36 3.20
C ALA A 91 4.13 0.83 3.76
N TYR A 92 3.42 1.95 3.94
CA TYR A 92 3.94 3.19 4.49
C TYR A 92 3.05 3.70 5.62
N MET A 93 3.61 4.47 6.53
CA MET A 93 2.86 5.20 7.54
C MET A 93 3.15 6.70 7.45
N LYS A 94 2.15 7.52 7.79
CA LYS A 94 2.27 8.97 7.95
C LYS A 94 1.62 9.40 9.26
N LYS A 95 2.39 10.02 10.17
CA LYS A 95 1.83 10.60 11.39
C LYS A 95 0.95 11.79 11.01
N VAL A 96 -0.26 11.84 11.55
CA VAL A 96 -1.21 12.92 11.28
C VAL A 96 -1.84 13.42 12.58
N THR A 97 -2.41 14.63 12.54
CA THR A 97 -3.19 15.18 13.64
C THR A 97 -4.57 14.52 13.71
N ASN A 98 -5.23 14.35 12.55
CA ASN A 98 -6.52 13.67 12.44
C ASN A 98 -6.55 12.76 11.20
N ALA A 99 -6.55 11.45 11.43
CA ALA A 99 -6.57 10.44 10.38
C ALA A 99 -7.90 10.37 9.63
N ALA A 100 -9.00 10.89 10.18
CA ALA A 100 -10.27 10.96 9.47
C ALA A 100 -10.33 12.08 8.41
N THR A 101 -9.47 13.10 8.51
CA THR A 101 -9.54 14.29 7.65
C THR A 101 -8.25 14.63 6.89
N ASP A 102 -7.08 14.13 7.30
CA ASP A 102 -5.82 14.39 6.59
C ASP A 102 -5.88 13.77 5.18
N PRO A 103 -5.62 14.53 4.10
CA PRO A 103 -5.76 14.02 2.73
C PRO A 103 -4.64 13.06 2.31
N GLY A 104 -3.59 12.91 3.11
CA GLY A 104 -2.48 11.99 2.84
C GLY A 104 -1.36 12.58 1.99
N TYR A 105 -1.65 13.40 0.98
CA TYR A 105 -0.60 13.97 0.12
C TYR A 105 0.38 14.88 0.89
N GLY A 106 1.58 15.04 0.34
CA GLY A 106 2.68 15.81 0.93
C GLY A 106 3.65 14.96 1.76
N ALA A 107 4.46 15.65 2.57
CA ALA A 107 5.52 15.05 3.39
C ALA A 107 4.98 14.22 4.56
N GLY A 108 5.85 13.38 5.15
CA GLY A 108 5.58 12.66 6.40
C GLY A 108 5.47 11.14 6.24
N TRP A 109 5.59 10.62 5.02
CA TRP A 109 5.53 9.18 4.76
C TRP A 109 6.86 8.50 5.07
N PHE A 110 6.82 7.35 5.73
CA PHE A 110 7.97 6.47 5.91
C PHE A 110 7.55 5.03 5.62
N LYS A 111 8.41 4.27 4.93
CA LYS A 111 8.16 2.89 4.54
C LYS A 111 8.34 1.96 5.73
N ILE A 112 7.43 1.03 5.97
CA ILE A 112 7.49 0.07 7.08
C ILE A 112 7.52 -1.39 6.62
N GLN A 113 7.18 -1.65 5.36
CA GLN A 113 7.25 -2.98 4.77
C GLN A 113 7.47 -2.85 3.26
N GLU A 114 8.26 -3.76 2.70
CA GLU A 114 8.32 -3.99 1.26
C GLU A 114 8.62 -5.47 0.95
N ALA A 115 8.15 -5.90 -0.20
CA ALA A 115 8.52 -7.14 -0.85
C ALA A 115 8.51 -6.88 -2.35
N GLY A 116 9.52 -7.36 -3.06
CA GLY A 116 9.70 -7.15 -4.50
C GLY A 116 9.83 -8.46 -5.26
N LEU A 117 10.90 -8.57 -6.06
CA LEU A 117 11.28 -9.79 -6.76
C LEU A 117 12.20 -10.64 -5.86
N SER A 118 11.82 -11.90 -5.62
CA SER A 118 12.64 -12.84 -4.86
C SER A 118 13.82 -13.37 -5.69
N ALA A 119 14.81 -13.99 -5.01
CA ALA A 119 15.92 -14.67 -5.68
C ALA A 119 15.47 -15.84 -6.59
N SER A 120 14.28 -16.42 -6.35
CA SER A 120 13.70 -17.47 -7.19
C SER A 120 12.92 -16.93 -8.39
N GLY A 121 12.87 -15.61 -8.58
CA GLY A 121 12.13 -14.96 -9.66
C GLY A 121 10.63 -14.84 -9.39
N LYS A 122 10.19 -15.04 -8.15
CA LYS A 122 8.77 -14.88 -7.74
C LYS A 122 8.52 -13.43 -7.30
N TRP A 123 7.41 -12.84 -7.73
CA TRP A 123 7.04 -11.49 -7.33
C TRP A 123 6.20 -11.48 -6.05
N ALA A 124 6.29 -10.41 -5.27
CA ALA A 124 5.48 -10.24 -4.06
C ALA A 124 3.97 -10.35 -4.31
N VAL A 125 3.47 -9.94 -5.47
CA VAL A 125 2.07 -10.14 -5.86
C VAL A 125 1.69 -11.63 -5.92
N ASP A 126 2.62 -12.52 -6.30
CA ASP A 126 2.35 -13.97 -6.29
C ASP A 126 2.17 -14.51 -4.86
N ASP A 127 2.97 -14.00 -3.92
CA ASP A 127 2.81 -14.31 -2.50
C ASP A 127 1.50 -13.76 -1.96
N LEU A 128 1.10 -12.55 -2.37
CA LEU A 128 -0.16 -11.95 -1.97
C LEU A 128 -1.37 -12.76 -2.46
N ILE A 129 -1.36 -13.21 -3.72
CA ILE A 129 -2.40 -14.08 -4.29
C ILE A 129 -2.44 -15.40 -3.50
N THR A 130 -1.28 -16.01 -3.24
CA THR A 130 -1.17 -17.25 -2.45
C THR A 130 -1.72 -17.06 -1.03
N ALA A 131 -1.49 -15.89 -0.43
CA ALA A 131 -2.01 -15.49 0.88
C ALA A 131 -3.49 -15.05 0.86
N GLN A 132 -4.21 -15.30 -0.24
CA GLN A 132 -5.63 -14.90 -0.41
C GLN A 132 -5.84 -13.40 -0.17
N GLY A 133 -4.92 -12.57 -0.66
CA GLY A 133 -4.98 -11.12 -0.55
C GLY A 133 -4.59 -10.57 0.82
N GLN A 134 -4.07 -11.39 1.74
CA GLN A 134 -3.66 -10.94 3.07
C GLN A 134 -2.21 -10.44 3.07
N GLN A 135 -2.03 -9.12 2.99
CA GLN A 135 -0.72 -8.49 3.20
C GLN A 135 -0.50 -8.27 4.70
N SER A 136 0.43 -9.01 5.30
CA SER A 136 0.79 -8.82 6.72
C SER A 136 1.76 -7.65 6.89
N ILE A 137 1.44 -6.72 7.79
CA ILE A 137 2.20 -5.48 8.02
C ILE A 137 2.42 -5.31 9.52
N THR A 138 3.68 -5.30 9.96
CA THR A 138 4.03 -5.08 11.36
C THR A 138 4.17 -3.58 11.63
N ILE A 139 3.44 -3.08 12.63
CA ILE A 139 3.54 -1.68 13.06
C ILE A 139 4.79 -1.53 13.94
N PRO A 140 5.74 -0.64 13.63
CA PRO A 140 6.96 -0.52 14.43
C PRO A 140 6.67 -0.15 15.90
N ALA A 141 7.30 -0.80 16.87
CA ALA A 141 7.09 -0.54 18.30
C ALA A 141 7.73 0.78 18.79
N CYS A 142 8.72 1.29 18.05
CA CYS A 142 9.55 2.43 18.43
C CYS A 142 9.04 3.80 17.95
N ILE A 143 7.95 3.86 17.18
CA ILE A 143 7.37 5.13 16.74
C ILE A 143 6.53 5.78 17.84
N ALA A 144 6.22 7.07 17.68
CA ALA A 144 5.35 7.78 18.59
C ALA A 144 3.91 7.23 18.53
N PRO A 145 3.17 7.20 19.66
CA PRO A 145 1.75 6.84 19.64
C PRO A 145 0.90 7.93 18.98
N GLY A 146 -0.38 7.61 18.74
CA GLY A 146 -1.40 8.51 18.19
C GLY A 146 -1.81 8.16 16.77
N GLN A 147 -2.46 9.10 16.09
CA GLN A 147 -3.08 8.82 14.79
C GLN A 147 -2.09 8.80 13.62
N TYR A 148 -2.28 7.85 12.71
CA TYR A 148 -1.53 7.67 11.47
C TYR A 148 -2.47 7.32 10.31
N LEU A 149 -2.03 7.66 9.10
CA LEU A 149 -2.48 6.98 7.89
C LEU A 149 -1.54 5.80 7.61
N LEU A 150 -2.11 4.64 7.32
CA LEU A 150 -1.42 3.44 6.84
C LEU A 150 -1.75 3.26 5.36
N ARG A 151 -0.77 3.45 4.49
CA ARG A 151 -0.89 3.27 3.04
C ARG A 151 -0.35 1.91 2.67
N ALA A 152 -1.21 0.99 2.26
CA ALA A 152 -0.81 -0.26 1.64
C ALA A 152 -0.80 -0.08 0.12
N GLU A 153 0.21 -0.61 -0.56
CA GLU A 153 0.38 -0.44 -2.00
C GLU A 153 0.80 -1.74 -2.69
N MET A 154 0.24 -1.95 -3.88
CA MET A 154 0.75 -2.84 -4.91
C MET A 154 1.10 -2.03 -6.16
N ILE A 155 2.22 -2.35 -6.81
CA ILE A 155 2.54 -1.81 -8.13
C ILE A 155 2.54 -2.95 -9.13
N ALA A 156 1.71 -2.87 -10.18
CA ALA A 156 1.74 -3.81 -11.29
C ALA A 156 2.63 -3.29 -12.41
N LEU A 157 3.56 -4.13 -12.86
CA LEU A 157 4.64 -3.76 -13.78
C LEU A 157 4.51 -4.40 -15.17
N HIS A 158 3.41 -5.08 -15.47
CA HIS A 158 3.20 -5.71 -16.79
C HIS A 158 3.21 -4.70 -17.94
N GLY A 159 2.74 -3.48 -17.71
CA GLY A 159 2.80 -2.37 -18.67
C GLY A 159 4.03 -1.45 -18.53
N ALA A 160 4.90 -1.68 -17.54
CA ALA A 160 5.92 -0.73 -17.10
C ALA A 160 7.13 -0.57 -18.04
N GLY A 161 7.15 -1.28 -19.19
CA GLY A 161 8.21 -1.11 -20.20
C GLY A 161 8.21 0.26 -20.89
N SER A 162 7.12 1.03 -20.72
CA SER A 162 6.96 2.39 -21.24
C SER A 162 6.59 3.36 -20.11
N SER A 163 6.99 4.63 -20.27
CA SER A 163 6.67 5.68 -19.30
C SER A 163 5.16 5.79 -19.10
N GLY A 164 4.72 5.84 -17.84
CA GLY A 164 3.30 5.87 -17.46
C GLY A 164 2.59 4.51 -17.54
N GLY A 165 3.30 3.43 -17.86
CA GLY A 165 2.73 2.08 -17.94
C GLY A 165 2.72 1.30 -16.62
N ALA A 166 3.47 1.74 -15.61
CA ALA A 166 3.35 1.20 -14.25
C ALA A 166 2.02 1.60 -13.62
N GLN A 167 1.37 0.64 -12.96
CA GLN A 167 0.04 0.79 -12.40
C GLN A 167 0.11 0.70 -10.88
N PHE A 168 -0.30 1.75 -10.20
CA PHE A 168 -0.20 1.88 -8.75
C PHE A 168 -1.58 1.72 -8.13
N TYR A 169 -1.72 0.74 -7.23
CA TYR A 169 -2.93 0.47 -6.45
C TYR A 169 -2.61 0.75 -4.99
N MET A 170 -3.27 1.73 -4.38
CA MET A 170 -3.06 2.04 -2.98
C MET A 170 -4.32 2.58 -2.33
N GLU A 171 -4.56 2.18 -1.09
CA GLU A 171 -5.56 2.80 -0.24
C GLU A 171 -4.95 3.14 1.12
N CYS A 172 -5.58 4.11 1.80
CA CYS A 172 -5.15 4.55 3.12
C CYS A 172 -6.15 4.11 4.19
N ALA A 173 -5.63 3.38 5.17
CA ALA A 173 -6.31 3.09 6.41
C ALA A 173 -6.03 4.16 7.48
N GLN A 174 -7.01 4.38 8.34
CA GLN A 174 -6.99 5.35 9.42
C GLN A 174 -6.79 4.59 10.72
N ILE A 175 -5.64 4.75 11.36
CA ILE A 175 -5.28 3.99 12.55
C ILE A 175 -4.86 4.89 13.71
N ASN A 176 -5.14 4.45 14.93
CA ASN A 176 -4.64 5.04 16.15
C ASN A 176 -3.64 4.06 16.78
N VAL A 177 -2.37 4.43 16.78
CA VAL A 177 -1.29 3.59 17.30
C VAL A 177 -1.19 3.77 18.82
N THR A 178 -1.36 2.70 19.57
CA THR A 178 -1.22 2.68 21.03
C THR A 178 0.09 2.00 21.44
N GLY A 179 0.65 2.35 22.60
CA GLY A 179 1.83 1.68 23.16
C GLY A 179 3.16 1.91 22.42
N GLY A 180 3.21 2.83 21.45
CA GLY A 180 4.47 3.23 20.81
C GLY A 180 5.41 3.93 21.80
N THR A 181 6.70 3.56 21.78
CA THR A 181 7.67 4.07 22.76
C THR A 181 8.26 5.44 22.41
N ALA A 182 8.05 5.92 21.18
CA ALA A 182 8.68 7.12 20.64
C ALA A 182 10.23 7.14 20.71
N ALA A 183 10.87 5.96 20.82
CA ALA A 183 12.33 5.85 20.89
C ALA A 183 13.05 6.22 19.58
N LYS A 184 12.35 6.22 18.44
CA LYS A 184 12.88 6.62 17.13
C LYS A 184 11.89 7.48 16.36
N THR A 185 12.42 8.45 15.62
CA THR A 185 11.67 9.26 14.65
C THR A 185 12.10 8.87 13.24
N PRO A 186 11.20 8.32 12.40
CA PRO A 186 11.52 7.97 11.02
C PRO A 186 11.91 9.20 10.19
N ALA A 187 12.91 9.05 9.32
CA ALA A 187 13.08 9.97 8.20
C ALA A 187 11.89 9.81 7.24
N THR A 188 11.42 10.91 6.66
CA THR A 188 10.19 10.90 5.85
C THR A 188 10.42 11.41 4.43
N VAL A 189 9.53 11.01 3.54
CA VAL A 189 9.44 11.44 2.14
C VAL A 189 8.05 12.03 1.87
N SER A 190 7.89 12.64 0.69
CA SER A 190 6.62 13.17 0.21
C SER A 190 5.97 12.24 -0.81
N LEU A 191 4.65 12.11 -0.78
CA LEU A 191 3.86 11.53 -1.86
C LEU A 191 2.83 12.58 -2.30
N PRO A 192 2.91 13.12 -3.54
CA PRO A 192 3.91 12.85 -4.58
C PRO A 192 5.32 13.35 -4.20
N GLY A 193 6.34 12.81 -4.88
CA GLY A 193 7.74 13.22 -4.76
C GLY A 193 8.74 12.09 -4.53
N ALA A 194 8.35 11.06 -3.75
CA ALA A 194 9.21 9.91 -3.46
C ALA A 194 9.41 8.98 -4.67
N TYR A 195 8.47 9.02 -5.61
CA TYR A 195 8.49 8.24 -6.85
C TYR A 195 8.74 9.16 -8.03
N LYS A 196 9.58 8.71 -8.96
CA LYS A 196 9.83 9.36 -10.24
C LYS A 196 9.44 8.43 -11.37
N ALA A 197 8.89 8.99 -12.44
CA ALA A 197 8.46 8.21 -13.60
C ALA A 197 9.60 7.40 -14.24
N ASN A 198 10.85 7.80 -14.03
CA ASN A 198 12.06 7.13 -14.53
C ASN A 198 12.82 6.35 -13.46
N ASP A 199 12.26 6.14 -12.26
CA ASP A 199 12.90 5.25 -11.29
C ASP A 199 13.02 3.84 -11.88
N PRO A 200 14.13 3.12 -11.65
CA PRO A 200 14.36 1.80 -12.23
C PRO A 200 13.36 0.73 -11.75
N GLY A 201 12.63 1.01 -10.67
CA GLY A 201 11.52 0.18 -10.19
C GLY A 201 10.16 0.50 -10.81
N ILE A 202 10.06 1.59 -11.59
CA ILE A 202 8.83 2.14 -12.15
C ILE A 202 8.84 2.09 -13.69
N LEU A 203 9.95 2.48 -14.33
CA LEU A 203 10.15 2.29 -15.77
C LEU A 203 11.06 1.07 -16.00
N ILE A 204 10.43 -0.08 -16.23
CA ILE A 204 11.12 -1.37 -16.28
C ILE A 204 10.36 -2.38 -17.16
N SER A 205 11.08 -3.09 -18.02
CA SER A 205 10.56 -4.29 -18.66
C SER A 205 10.78 -5.49 -17.74
N ILE A 206 9.69 -6.12 -17.31
CA ILE A 206 9.73 -7.36 -16.50
C ILE A 206 9.77 -8.63 -17.37
N TYR A 207 9.62 -8.49 -18.69
CA TYR A 207 9.67 -9.60 -19.62
C TYR A 207 11.13 -9.92 -19.99
N GLY A 208 11.55 -11.16 -19.73
CA GLY A 208 12.92 -11.63 -19.97
C GLY A 208 13.60 -12.14 -18.69
N ASN A 209 14.93 -12.06 -18.65
CA ASN A 209 15.75 -12.60 -17.56
C ASN A 209 16.05 -11.55 -16.47
N LEU A 210 15.01 -10.93 -15.89
CA LEU A 210 15.18 -9.96 -14.82
C LEU A 210 15.73 -10.65 -13.57
N LYS A 211 16.94 -10.28 -13.13
CA LYS A 211 17.62 -10.90 -11.98
C LYS A 211 17.42 -10.18 -10.66
N SER A 212 17.15 -8.89 -10.72
CA SER A 212 17.02 -8.03 -9.54
C SER A 212 16.01 -6.94 -9.83
N TYR A 213 15.33 -6.50 -8.78
CA TYR A 213 14.37 -5.41 -8.83
C TYR A 213 14.69 -4.40 -7.72
N VAL A 214 14.72 -3.11 -8.08
CA VAL A 214 14.89 -2.02 -7.12
C VAL A 214 13.50 -1.51 -6.77
N ILE A 215 13.08 -1.74 -5.52
CA ILE A 215 11.78 -1.27 -5.04
C ILE A 215 11.82 0.27 -4.93
N PRO A 216 10.83 1.00 -5.47
CA PRO A 216 10.83 2.46 -5.44
C PRO A 216 10.62 3.02 -4.02
N GLY A 217 10.99 4.29 -3.82
CA GLY A 217 10.85 5.00 -2.54
C GLY A 217 12.02 4.78 -1.57
N PRO A 218 11.89 5.26 -0.31
CA PRO A 218 12.94 5.16 0.70
C PRO A 218 13.16 3.72 1.17
N ALA A 219 14.26 3.49 1.89
CA ALA A 219 14.48 2.24 2.60
C ALA A 219 13.42 2.01 3.70
N VAL A 220 13.20 0.74 4.07
CA VAL A 220 12.30 0.37 5.17
C VAL A 220 12.84 0.91 6.50
N PHE A 221 11.98 1.61 7.24
CA PHE A 221 12.25 2.04 8.60
C PHE A 221 12.27 0.85 9.55
N THR A 222 13.27 0.83 10.44
CA THR A 222 13.45 -0.22 11.45
C THR A 222 13.65 0.38 12.84
N CYS A 223 12.98 -0.25 13.81
CA CYS A 223 13.46 -0.24 15.18
C CYS A 223 14.78 -1.05 15.22
#